data_AF-A0A662HNG3-F1
#
_entry.id   AF-A0A662HNG3-F1
#
_cell.length_a   1.000
_cell.length_b   1.000
_cell.length_c   1.000
_cell.angle_alpha   90.00
_cell.angle_beta   90.00
_cell.angle_gamma   90.00
#
_symmetry.space_group_name_H-M   'P 1'
#
loop_
_entity.id
_entity.type
_entity.pdbx_description
1 polymer ?
#
loop_
_entity_poly.entity_id
_entity_poly.type
_entity_poly.pdbx_seq_one_letter_code
_entity_poly.pdbx_strand_id
1 'polypeptide(L)'
;METIVVLGADQSTIRAALLLRRIKQRARILVFPWSFQTPCIIQPLVPFYLKGDVEEDTLVLYTNEMLRDALRIQVMKPVEDIDLDERVVETNDQVQGFDRMLISLNEEILALVGGKTLSLSHLRDLKTMRCILEQSKEVSLTGSMPIVLDVASAVKVPLTLYPRDIERYLDKEILEKLEEYTSRVGIYLHGERKGVQIVLKEHINRVINKILEHLGDSTYEDLLGSSIVAYGSLVPALNAVTQMKYKFKEWPTIDNMARMAALSLSSHRPILRGFLKYYWWRLRNLFIYTMGLTEAEA
;
A
#
# COMPACT_ATOMS: atom_id res chain seq x y z
N MET A 1 -20.08 19.96 14.82
CA MET A 1 -18.64 19.65 14.84
C MET A 1 -18.41 18.67 13.72
N GLU A 2 -17.57 19.01 12.75
CA GLU A 2 -17.33 18.19 11.55
C GLU A 2 -16.66 16.86 11.92
N THR A 3 -17.19 15.73 11.42
CA THR A 3 -16.64 14.39 11.56
C THR A 3 -16.02 13.95 10.24
N ILE A 4 -14.72 13.67 10.28
CA ILE A 4 -13.95 13.19 9.15
C ILE A 4 -13.57 11.74 9.41
N VAL A 5 -14.05 10.85 8.56
CA VAL A 5 -13.69 9.45 8.58
C VAL A 5 -12.54 9.20 7.62
N VAL A 6 -11.60 8.37 8.05
CA VAL A 6 -10.46 7.94 7.24
C VAL A 6 -10.48 6.42 7.21
N LEU A 7 -10.63 5.84 6.01
CA LEU A 7 -10.60 4.40 5.80
C LEU A 7 -9.20 3.96 5.37
N GLY A 8 -8.70 2.91 6.01
CA GLY A 8 -7.32 2.46 5.96
C GLY A 8 -6.49 3.01 7.12
N ALA A 9 -5.41 2.31 7.46
CA ALA A 9 -4.54 2.68 8.57
C ALA A 9 -3.06 2.44 8.28
N ASP A 10 -2.65 2.43 7.01
CA ASP A 10 -1.23 2.44 6.65
C ASP A 10 -0.58 3.81 6.94
N GLN A 11 0.75 3.88 6.87
CA GLN A 11 1.47 5.13 7.19
C GLN A 11 1.03 6.35 6.33
N SER A 12 0.54 6.18 5.10
CA SER A 12 0.17 7.31 4.20
C SER A 12 -1.16 7.87 4.66
N THR A 13 -2.05 6.97 5.03
CA THR A 13 -3.36 7.26 5.60
C THR A 13 -3.22 7.95 6.94
N ILE A 14 -2.32 7.47 7.80
CA ILE A 14 -2.03 8.11 9.09
C ILE A 14 -1.39 9.49 8.89
N ARG A 15 -0.45 9.64 7.96
CA ARG A 15 0.13 10.96 7.63
C ARG A 15 -0.93 11.94 7.09
N ALA A 16 -1.85 11.46 6.26
CA ALA A 16 -2.97 12.24 5.78
C ALA A 16 -3.92 12.65 6.92
N ALA A 17 -4.23 11.75 7.85
CA ALA A 17 -5.00 12.05 9.04
C ALA A 17 -4.32 13.09 9.95
N LEU A 18 -2.99 13.04 10.08
CA LEU A 18 -2.20 14.06 10.80
C LEU A 18 -2.25 15.42 10.11
N LEU A 19 -2.17 15.44 8.78
CA LEU A 19 -2.32 16.67 8.01
C LEU A 19 -3.73 17.26 8.19
N LEU A 20 -4.77 16.42 8.11
CA LEU A 20 -6.15 16.80 8.41
C LEU A 20 -6.28 17.37 9.81
N ARG A 21 -5.68 16.75 10.84
CA ARG A 21 -5.70 17.27 12.21
C ARG A 21 -5.06 18.65 12.32
N ARG A 22 -3.94 18.88 11.63
CA ARG A 22 -3.25 20.18 11.61
C ARG A 22 -4.13 21.27 11.00
N ILE A 23 -4.85 20.97 9.92
CA ILE A 23 -5.65 21.96 9.19
C ILE A 23 -7.04 22.14 9.82
N LYS A 24 -7.68 21.04 10.25
CA LYS A 24 -9.03 20.97 10.82
C LYS A 24 -8.95 20.63 12.31
N GLN A 25 -8.33 21.52 13.09
CA GLN A 25 -8.02 21.28 14.51
C GLN A 25 -9.23 20.90 15.39
N ARG A 26 -10.45 21.34 15.02
CA ARG A 26 -11.70 21.06 15.74
C ARG A 26 -12.50 19.88 15.20
N ALA A 27 -12.11 19.30 14.06
CA ALA A 27 -12.83 18.16 13.50
C ALA A 27 -12.62 16.92 14.37
N ARG A 28 -13.64 16.06 14.44
CA ARG A 28 -13.50 14.71 14.98
C ARG A 28 -12.92 13.83 13.87
N ILE A 29 -11.72 13.27 14.07
CA ILE A 29 -11.05 12.45 13.05
C ILE A 29 -11.04 11.01 13.55
N LEU A 30 -11.70 10.15 12.79
CA LEU A 30 -11.83 8.72 13.07
C LEU A 30 -11.09 7.93 11.99
N VAL A 31 -10.19 7.05 12.38
CA VAL A 31 -9.46 6.17 11.46
C VAL A 31 -10.00 4.75 11.63
N PHE A 32 -10.47 4.14 10.55
CA PHE A 32 -10.94 2.76 10.52
C PHE A 32 -9.96 1.93 9.69
N PRO A 33 -9.17 1.06 10.33
CA PRO A 33 -8.32 0.13 9.62
C PRO A 33 -9.15 -0.83 8.76
N TRP A 34 -8.57 -1.36 7.69
CA TRP A 34 -9.11 -2.56 7.07
C TRP A 34 -8.88 -3.77 7.98
N SER A 35 -9.71 -4.81 7.88
CA SER A 35 -9.59 -6.03 8.70
C SER A 35 -8.23 -6.74 8.56
N PHE A 36 -7.57 -6.57 7.42
CA PHE A 36 -6.25 -7.11 7.11
C PHE A 36 -5.08 -6.18 7.47
N GLN A 37 -5.34 -5.04 8.11
CA GLN A 37 -4.33 -4.04 8.44
C GLN A 37 -4.08 -3.93 9.94
N THR A 38 -2.80 -3.97 10.32
CA THR A 38 -2.37 -3.41 11.59
C THR A 38 -2.14 -1.90 11.41
N PRO A 39 -2.74 -1.05 12.27
CA PRO A 39 -2.57 0.39 12.19
C PRO A 39 -1.11 0.83 12.23
N CYS A 40 -0.80 1.91 11.52
CA CYS A 40 0.50 2.59 11.51
C CYS A 40 1.67 1.78 10.96
N ILE A 41 1.45 0.63 10.30
CA ILE A 41 2.55 -0.10 9.64
C ILE A 41 3.21 0.78 8.57
N ILE A 42 4.54 0.83 8.63
CA ILE A 42 5.43 1.46 7.66
C ILE A 42 5.77 0.43 6.59
N GLN A 43 4.99 0.37 5.52
CA GLN A 43 5.14 -0.63 4.45
C GLN A 43 6.57 -0.76 3.88
N PRO A 44 7.32 0.33 3.60
CA PRO A 44 8.71 0.27 3.15
C PRO A 44 9.69 -0.40 4.14
N LEU A 45 9.32 -0.54 5.41
CA LEU A 45 10.12 -1.25 6.41
C LEU A 45 9.78 -2.74 6.50
N VAL A 46 8.67 -3.20 5.90
CA VAL A 46 8.25 -4.61 5.93
C VAL A 46 9.36 -5.53 5.40
N PRO A 47 10.04 -5.25 4.28
CA PRO A 47 11.13 -6.12 3.83
C PRO A 47 12.29 -6.23 4.82
N PHE A 48 12.65 -5.12 5.46
CA PHE A 48 13.71 -5.09 6.47
C PHE A 48 13.29 -5.86 7.72
N TYR A 49 12.02 -5.78 8.10
CA TYR A 49 11.48 -6.55 9.22
C TYR A 49 11.48 -8.05 8.91
N LEU A 50 10.99 -8.45 7.73
CA LEU A 50 10.99 -9.84 7.27
C LEU A 50 12.41 -10.41 7.16
N LYS A 51 13.39 -9.56 6.86
CA LYS A 51 14.81 -9.91 6.85
C LYS A 51 15.41 -9.99 8.26
N GLY A 52 14.76 -9.41 9.27
CA GLY A 52 15.29 -9.29 10.63
C GLY A 52 16.35 -8.20 10.79
N ASP A 53 16.37 -7.20 9.90
CA ASP A 53 17.25 -6.03 9.99
C ASP A 53 16.64 -4.94 10.90
N VAL A 54 15.32 -5.00 11.16
CA VAL A 54 14.62 -4.10 12.08
C VAL A 54 13.69 -4.89 13.01
N GLU A 55 13.48 -4.36 14.21
CA GLU A 55 12.56 -4.90 15.20
C GLU A 55 11.12 -4.50 14.94
N GLU A 56 10.18 -5.25 15.52
CA GLU A 56 8.74 -5.03 15.40
C GLU A 56 8.30 -3.61 15.78
N ASP A 57 8.84 -3.07 16.88
CA ASP A 57 8.51 -1.73 17.36
C ASP A 57 8.92 -0.63 16.36
N THR A 58 9.86 -0.92 15.46
CA THR A 58 10.29 0.02 14.41
C THR A 58 9.35 0.01 13.21
N LEU A 59 8.52 -1.03 13.06
CA LEU A 59 7.59 -1.17 11.95
C LEU A 59 6.35 -0.28 12.10
N VAL A 60 6.06 0.20 13.32
CA VAL A 60 4.85 0.96 13.66
C VAL A 60 5.20 2.42 13.86
N LEU A 61 4.59 3.32 13.07
CA LEU A 61 4.90 4.76 13.09
C LEU A 61 4.44 5.45 14.38
N TYR A 62 3.26 5.08 14.89
CA TYR A 62 2.65 5.64 16.10
C TYR A 62 1.83 4.56 16.80
N THR A 63 1.80 4.59 18.13
CA THR A 63 0.85 3.77 18.88
C THR A 63 -0.56 4.38 18.82
N ASN A 64 -1.59 3.55 19.02
CA ASN A 64 -2.97 4.02 19.10
C ASN A 64 -3.18 5.03 20.24
N GLU A 65 -2.44 4.88 21.34
CA GLU A 65 -2.47 5.82 22.47
C GLU A 65 -1.90 7.19 22.07
N MET A 66 -0.75 7.21 21.37
CA MET A 66 -0.19 8.47 20.85
C MET A 66 -1.16 9.16 19.89
N LEU A 67 -1.80 8.40 18.98
CA LEU A 67 -2.79 8.94 18.06
C LEU A 67 -3.98 9.55 18.82
N ARG A 68 -4.51 8.85 19.83
CA ARG A 68 -5.67 9.29 20.60
C ARG A 68 -5.35 10.48 21.50
N ASP A 69 -4.33 10.35 22.34
CA ASP A 69 -4.10 11.22 23.49
C ASP A 69 -3.32 12.49 23.10
N ALA A 70 -2.31 12.35 22.25
CA ALA A 70 -1.50 13.50 21.80
C ALA A 70 -2.06 14.14 20.53
N LEU A 71 -2.58 13.33 19.59
CA LEU A 71 -2.93 13.78 18.24
C LEU A 71 -4.45 13.89 18.02
N ARG A 72 -5.27 13.48 19.00
CA ARG A 72 -6.74 13.53 18.95
C ARG A 72 -7.31 12.82 17.71
N ILE A 73 -6.66 11.75 17.26
CA ILE A 73 -7.10 10.87 16.18
C ILE A 73 -7.55 9.57 16.82
N GLN A 74 -8.82 9.21 16.67
CA GLN A 74 -9.35 7.98 17.25
C GLN A 74 -9.20 6.85 16.24
N VAL A 75 -8.36 5.87 16.54
CA VAL A 75 -8.31 4.61 15.78
C VAL A 75 -9.44 3.73 16.28
N MET A 76 -10.37 3.42 15.38
CA MET A 76 -11.54 2.62 15.63
C MET A 76 -11.24 1.14 15.36
N LYS A 77 -12.23 0.28 15.58
CA LYS A 77 -12.15 -1.12 15.14
C LYS A 77 -12.13 -1.21 13.61
N PRO A 78 -11.66 -2.34 13.05
CA PRO A 78 -11.67 -2.51 11.61
C PRO A 78 -13.06 -2.37 11.00
N VAL A 79 -13.11 -1.80 9.80
CA VAL A 79 -14.36 -1.67 9.03
C VAL A 79 -14.87 -3.04 8.59
N GLU A 80 -16.16 -3.26 8.80
CA GLU A 80 -16.89 -4.46 8.36
C GLU A 80 -17.81 -4.14 7.17
N ASP A 81 -18.41 -2.95 7.18
CA ASP A 81 -19.25 -2.47 6.07
C ASP A 81 -19.25 -0.94 5.95
N ILE A 82 -19.74 -0.47 4.81
CA ILE A 82 -19.87 0.95 4.48
C ILE A 82 -21.12 1.21 3.65
N ASP A 83 -21.79 2.31 3.98
CA ASP A 83 -22.83 2.91 3.15
C ASP A 83 -22.42 4.37 2.85
N LEU A 84 -22.05 4.62 1.60
CA LEU A 84 -21.58 5.93 1.15
C LEU A 84 -22.74 6.90 0.89
N ASP A 85 -23.95 6.40 0.64
CA ASP A 85 -25.14 7.21 0.40
C ASP A 85 -25.69 7.73 1.73
N GLU A 86 -25.82 6.85 2.72
CA GLU A 86 -26.22 7.18 4.10
C GLU A 86 -25.06 7.77 4.92
N ARG A 87 -23.85 7.76 4.36
CA ARG A 87 -22.61 8.27 4.96
C ARG A 87 -22.33 7.67 6.34
N VAL A 88 -22.35 6.34 6.41
CA VAL A 88 -22.02 5.59 7.62
C VAL A 88 -20.94 4.55 7.37
N VAL A 89 -20.15 4.30 8.41
CA VAL A 89 -19.18 3.20 8.48
C VAL A 89 -19.57 2.28 9.63
N GLU A 90 -19.60 0.99 9.35
CA GLU A 90 -19.96 -0.04 10.32
C GLU A 90 -18.74 -0.84 10.76
N THR A 91 -18.64 -1.06 12.07
CA THR A 91 -17.74 -2.05 12.67
C THR A 91 -18.58 -3.05 13.46
N ASN A 92 -17.96 -4.12 13.96
CA ASN A 92 -18.65 -5.17 14.71
C ASN A 92 -19.51 -4.71 15.92
N ASP A 93 -19.34 -3.48 16.39
CA ASP A 93 -19.94 -2.94 17.61
C ASP A 93 -20.58 -1.56 17.47
N GLN A 94 -20.45 -0.87 16.34
CA GLN A 94 -20.92 0.51 16.20
C GLN A 94 -21.13 0.88 14.73
N VAL A 95 -22.04 1.84 14.54
CA VAL A 95 -22.25 2.55 13.29
C VAL A 95 -21.86 4.01 13.53
N GLN A 96 -21.02 4.57 12.66
CA GLN A 96 -20.53 5.94 12.78
C GLN A 96 -20.82 6.73 11.50
N GLY A 97 -21.58 7.81 11.63
CA GLY A 97 -21.83 8.76 10.55
C GLY A 97 -20.66 9.71 10.29
N PHE A 98 -20.55 10.22 9.07
CA PHE A 98 -19.48 11.14 8.68
C PHE A 98 -19.95 12.31 7.79
N ASP A 99 -19.26 13.45 7.94
CA ASP A 99 -19.46 14.62 7.06
C ASP A 99 -18.52 14.56 5.85
N ARG A 100 -17.31 14.03 6.06
CA ARG A 100 -16.29 13.83 5.04
C ARG A 100 -15.60 12.50 5.22
N MET A 101 -15.12 11.95 4.11
CA MET A 101 -14.38 10.71 4.09
C MET A 101 -13.12 10.81 3.24
N LEU A 102 -12.03 10.26 3.77
CA LEU A 102 -10.81 9.95 3.03
C LEU A 102 -10.70 8.44 2.92
N ILE A 103 -10.62 7.90 1.71
CA ILE A 103 -10.54 6.45 1.48
C ILE A 103 -9.16 6.11 0.91
N SER A 104 -8.43 5.28 1.66
CA SER A 104 -7.19 4.69 1.20
C SER A 104 -7.37 3.20 0.97
N LEU A 105 -6.90 2.72 -0.19
CA LEU A 105 -6.56 1.32 -0.34
C LEU A 105 -5.25 1.19 -1.12
N ASN A 106 -4.28 0.59 -0.44
CA ASN A 106 -3.32 -0.28 -1.08
C ASN A 106 -3.97 -1.66 -1.09
N GLU A 107 -4.19 -2.26 -2.27
CA GLU A 107 -4.78 -3.59 -2.43
C GLU A 107 -4.29 -4.55 -1.34
N GLU A 108 -5.15 -5.43 -0.83
CA GLU A 108 -4.71 -6.40 0.15
C GLU A 108 -3.74 -7.37 -0.51
N ILE A 109 -2.47 -7.36 -0.08
CA ILE A 109 -1.49 -8.30 -0.59
C ILE A 109 -1.43 -9.52 0.31
N LEU A 110 -1.88 -10.63 -0.24
CA LEU A 110 -1.87 -11.93 0.40
C LEU A 110 -0.68 -12.76 -0.10
N ALA A 111 0.15 -13.22 0.82
CA ALA A 111 1.15 -14.24 0.58
C ALA A 111 0.54 -15.63 0.84
N LEU A 112 0.44 -16.44 -0.21
CA LEU A 112 0.03 -17.84 -0.13
C LEU A 112 1.26 -18.72 0.02
N VAL A 113 1.39 -19.41 1.16
CA VAL A 113 2.57 -20.22 1.48
C VAL A 113 2.20 -21.42 2.35
N GLY A 114 2.48 -22.64 1.88
CA GLY A 114 2.26 -23.87 2.65
C GLY A 114 0.82 -24.05 3.15
N GLY A 115 -0.18 -23.66 2.35
CA GLY A 115 -1.60 -23.70 2.73
C GLY A 115 -2.06 -22.56 3.65
N LYS A 116 -1.17 -21.63 4.02
CA LYS A 116 -1.51 -20.42 4.78
C LYS A 116 -1.73 -19.25 3.84
N THR A 117 -2.61 -18.34 4.24
CA THR A 117 -2.84 -17.03 3.63
C THR A 117 -2.41 -15.98 4.64
N LEU A 118 -1.43 -15.16 4.29
CA LEU A 118 -0.80 -14.18 5.19
C LEU A 118 -0.90 -12.78 4.57
N SER A 119 -1.45 -11.81 5.29
CA SER A 119 -1.46 -10.41 4.85
C SER A 119 -0.10 -9.75 5.09
N LEU A 120 0.46 -9.09 4.07
CA LEU A 120 1.67 -8.27 4.24
C LEU A 120 1.42 -6.94 4.97
N SER A 121 0.17 -6.65 5.33
CA SER A 121 -0.21 -5.48 6.12
C SER A 121 -0.64 -5.82 7.54
N HIS A 122 -0.51 -7.08 7.97
CA HIS A 122 -0.92 -7.52 9.29
C HIS A 122 0.27 -8.05 10.09
N LEU A 123 0.52 -7.48 11.28
CA LEU A 123 1.74 -7.74 12.04
C LEU A 123 1.89 -9.21 12.47
N ARG A 124 0.80 -9.87 12.86
CA ARG A 124 0.80 -11.30 13.21
C ARG A 124 1.22 -12.18 12.02
N ASP A 125 0.84 -11.77 10.82
CA ASP A 125 1.08 -12.53 9.60
C ASP A 125 2.52 -12.29 9.12
N LEU A 126 3.02 -11.07 9.27
CA LEU A 126 4.43 -10.73 9.06
C LEU A 126 5.36 -11.53 9.99
N LYS A 127 5.01 -11.72 11.26
CA LYS A 127 5.76 -12.62 12.17
C LYS A 127 5.83 -14.04 11.62
N THR A 128 4.69 -14.56 11.18
CA THR A 128 4.59 -15.91 10.61
C THR A 128 5.43 -16.03 9.34
N MET A 129 5.35 -15.03 8.46
CA MET A 129 6.11 -14.95 7.22
C MET A 129 7.62 -14.90 7.49
N ARG A 130 8.06 -14.07 8.45
CA ARG A 130 9.47 -14.00 8.88
C ARG A 130 9.99 -15.35 9.34
N CYS A 131 9.27 -16.05 10.22
CA CYS A 131 9.68 -17.38 10.66
C CYS A 131 9.78 -18.39 9.51
N ILE A 132 8.85 -18.34 8.55
CA ILE A 132 8.91 -19.18 7.35
C ILE A 132 10.19 -18.89 6.55
N LEU A 133 10.49 -17.61 6.31
CA LEU A 133 11.68 -17.20 5.56
C LEU A 133 12.98 -17.58 6.29
N GLU A 134 13.03 -17.46 7.61
CA GLU A 134 14.19 -17.82 8.44
C GLU A 134 14.48 -19.33 8.44
N GLN A 135 13.43 -20.16 8.37
CA GLN A 135 13.54 -21.63 8.34
C GLN A 135 13.74 -22.21 6.94
N SER A 136 13.51 -21.40 5.90
CA SER A 136 13.61 -21.83 4.51
C SER A 136 15.06 -22.01 4.09
N LYS A 137 15.35 -23.06 3.32
CA LYS A 137 16.66 -23.28 2.68
C LYS A 137 16.73 -22.74 1.25
N GLU A 138 15.59 -22.71 0.58
CA GLU A 138 15.38 -22.20 -0.77
C GLU A 138 13.96 -21.65 -0.85
N VAL A 139 13.75 -20.61 -1.66
CA VAL A 139 12.45 -19.96 -1.83
C VAL A 139 12.14 -19.78 -3.31
N SER A 140 10.90 -20.03 -3.69
CA SER A 140 10.33 -19.61 -4.97
C SER A 140 9.26 -18.55 -4.72
N LEU A 141 9.38 -17.38 -5.34
CA LEU A 141 8.49 -16.24 -5.12
C LEU A 141 7.84 -15.79 -6.43
N THR A 142 6.51 -15.72 -6.46
CA THR A 142 5.73 -15.24 -7.61
C THR A 142 4.87 -14.06 -7.19
N GLY A 143 4.80 -12.99 -7.99
CA GLY A 143 3.95 -11.84 -7.66
C GLY A 143 4.06 -10.69 -8.66
N SER A 144 3.16 -9.72 -8.55
CA SER A 144 3.20 -8.47 -9.32
C SER A 144 4.29 -7.52 -8.80
N MET A 145 4.86 -6.76 -9.73
CA MET A 145 5.69 -5.61 -9.40
C MET A 145 4.84 -4.46 -8.82
N PRO A 146 5.37 -3.68 -7.86
CA PRO A 146 6.73 -3.81 -7.33
C PRO A 146 6.87 -4.76 -6.13
N ILE A 147 5.74 -5.19 -5.57
CA ILE A 147 5.64 -5.80 -4.24
C ILE A 147 6.41 -7.13 -4.15
N VAL A 148 6.50 -7.87 -5.26
CA VAL A 148 7.30 -9.09 -5.34
C VAL A 148 8.78 -8.85 -5.06
N LEU A 149 9.33 -7.68 -5.45
CA LEU A 149 10.73 -7.35 -5.18
C LEU A 149 10.96 -6.91 -3.74
N ASP A 150 9.98 -6.22 -3.15
CA ASP A 150 10.00 -5.90 -1.73
C ASP A 150 10.13 -7.19 -0.91
N VAL A 151 9.29 -8.19 -1.16
CA VAL A 151 9.40 -9.48 -0.44
C VAL A 151 10.68 -10.23 -0.83
N ALA A 152 11.09 -10.22 -2.10
CA ALA A 152 12.33 -10.86 -2.56
C ALA A 152 13.57 -10.33 -1.82
N SER A 153 13.60 -9.02 -1.51
CA SER A 153 14.72 -8.36 -0.83
C SER A 153 14.95 -8.89 0.59
N ALA A 154 13.92 -9.46 1.21
CA ALA A 154 13.99 -10.05 2.53
C ALA A 154 14.54 -11.49 2.54
N VAL A 155 14.54 -12.17 1.38
CA VAL A 155 14.97 -13.56 1.25
C VAL A 155 16.51 -13.64 1.32
N LYS A 156 17.03 -14.31 2.35
CA LYS A 156 18.48 -14.47 2.57
C LYS A 156 19.07 -15.69 1.86
N VAL A 157 18.25 -16.66 1.49
CA VAL A 157 18.63 -17.94 0.86
C VAL A 157 18.55 -17.87 -0.67
N PRO A 158 18.99 -18.90 -1.42
CA PRO A 158 18.76 -18.96 -2.85
C PRO A 158 17.28 -18.76 -3.21
N LEU A 159 17.04 -17.95 -4.22
CA LEU A 159 15.71 -17.46 -4.58
C LEU A 159 15.46 -17.67 -6.08
N THR A 160 14.32 -18.28 -6.42
CA THR A 160 13.78 -18.22 -7.79
C THR A 160 12.61 -17.25 -7.81
N LEU A 161 12.71 -16.19 -8.60
CA LEU A 161 11.73 -15.12 -8.69
C LEU A 161 10.95 -15.19 -10.01
N TYR A 162 9.64 -15.03 -9.92
CA TYR A 162 8.72 -14.96 -11.06
C TYR A 162 7.95 -13.64 -10.98
N PRO A 163 8.58 -12.51 -11.34
CA PRO A 163 7.92 -11.22 -11.33
C PRO A 163 6.90 -11.16 -12.46
N ARG A 164 5.74 -10.54 -12.21
CA ARG A 164 4.76 -10.19 -13.24
C ARG A 164 4.86 -8.69 -13.53
N ASP A 165 4.62 -8.35 -14.79
CA ASP A 165 4.58 -6.97 -15.27
C ASP A 165 5.90 -6.20 -15.05
N ILE A 166 7.04 -6.91 -15.09
CA ILE A 166 8.38 -6.30 -14.87
C ILE A 166 8.75 -5.33 -15.98
N GLU A 167 8.27 -5.60 -17.19
CA GLU A 167 8.41 -4.75 -18.37
C GLU A 167 7.72 -3.38 -18.21
N ARG A 168 6.79 -3.23 -17.25
CA ARG A 168 6.24 -1.91 -16.90
C ARG A 168 7.22 -1.07 -16.08
N TYR A 169 8.24 -1.67 -15.49
CA TYR A 169 9.16 -0.96 -14.58
C TYR A 169 10.57 -0.87 -15.15
N LEU A 170 10.98 -1.81 -15.99
CA LEU A 170 12.32 -1.88 -16.55
C LEU A 170 12.27 -2.10 -18.05
N ASP A 171 13.05 -1.32 -18.78
CA ASP A 171 13.32 -1.59 -20.19
C ASP A 171 14.11 -2.90 -20.34
N LYS A 172 13.97 -3.52 -21.51
CA LYS A 172 14.57 -4.82 -21.82
C LYS A 172 16.08 -4.86 -21.54
N GLU A 173 16.81 -3.80 -21.92
CA GLU A 173 18.27 -3.71 -21.68
C GLU A 173 18.61 -3.76 -20.18
N ILE A 174 17.79 -3.14 -19.33
CA ILE A 174 18.00 -3.15 -17.89
C ILE A 174 17.63 -4.50 -17.29
N LEU A 175 16.59 -5.16 -17.82
CA LEU A 175 16.20 -6.50 -17.40
C LEU A 175 17.30 -7.53 -17.67
N GLU A 176 17.92 -7.50 -18.85
CA GLU A 176 19.04 -8.39 -19.21
C GLU A 176 20.22 -8.23 -18.24
N LYS A 177 20.59 -6.98 -17.91
CA LYS A 177 21.63 -6.68 -16.92
C LYS A 177 21.25 -7.13 -15.50
N LEU A 178 19.96 -7.03 -15.16
CA LEU A 178 19.43 -7.49 -13.88
C LEU A 178 19.52 -9.01 -13.76
N GLU A 179 19.17 -9.75 -14.80
CA GLU A 179 19.29 -11.23 -14.86
C GLU A 179 20.75 -11.67 -14.65
N GLU A 180 21.68 -11.02 -15.35
CA GLU A 180 23.11 -11.32 -15.19
C GLU A 180 23.59 -11.04 -13.76
N TYR A 181 23.22 -9.91 -13.16
CA TYR A 181 23.62 -9.60 -11.79
C TYR A 181 22.98 -10.54 -10.76
N THR A 182 21.67 -10.77 -10.88
CA THR A 182 20.90 -11.58 -9.91
C THR A 182 21.37 -13.02 -9.87
N SER A 183 21.65 -13.61 -11.03
CA SER A 183 22.15 -15.00 -11.11
C SER A 183 23.48 -15.18 -10.37
N ARG A 184 24.40 -14.20 -10.44
CA ARG A 184 25.68 -14.21 -9.71
C ARG A 184 25.52 -14.17 -8.19
N VAL A 185 24.41 -13.63 -7.68
CA VAL A 185 24.11 -13.53 -6.24
C VAL A 185 23.09 -14.56 -5.76
N GLY A 186 22.84 -15.61 -6.56
CA GLY A 186 21.95 -16.72 -6.21
C GLY A 186 20.46 -16.38 -6.27
N ILE A 187 20.09 -15.39 -7.09
CA ILE A 187 18.71 -15.04 -7.42
C ILE A 187 18.49 -15.36 -8.90
N TYR A 188 17.53 -16.23 -9.20
CA TYR A 188 17.24 -16.64 -10.58
C TYR A 188 15.91 -16.02 -11.01
N LEU A 189 15.94 -15.20 -12.06
CA LEU A 189 14.72 -14.73 -12.71
C LEU A 189 14.22 -15.87 -13.61
N HIS A 190 13.11 -16.48 -13.21
CA HIS A 190 12.57 -17.71 -13.80
C HIS A 190 13.46 -18.95 -13.60
N GLY A 191 12.87 -20.14 -13.57
CA GLY A 191 13.61 -21.40 -13.34
C GLY A 191 12.74 -22.54 -12.83
N GLU A 192 13.36 -23.51 -12.17
CA GLU A 192 12.64 -24.58 -11.47
C GLU A 192 12.11 -24.06 -10.12
N ARG A 193 10.87 -24.42 -9.76
CA ARG A 193 10.30 -24.05 -8.46
C ARG A 193 10.79 -25.00 -7.39
N LYS A 194 11.71 -24.53 -6.55
CA LYS A 194 12.28 -25.29 -5.43
C LYS A 194 11.97 -24.64 -4.08
N GLY A 195 12.05 -25.45 -3.03
CA GLY A 195 11.88 -25.00 -1.66
C GLY A 195 10.48 -24.49 -1.33
N VAL A 196 10.42 -23.49 -0.45
CA VAL A 196 9.17 -22.87 -0.02
C VAL A 196 8.60 -22.01 -1.14
N GLN A 197 7.37 -22.30 -1.58
CA GLN A 197 6.68 -21.53 -2.61
C GLN A 197 5.81 -20.45 -1.95
N ILE A 198 6.06 -19.21 -2.33
CA ILE A 198 5.28 -18.03 -1.93
C ILE A 198 4.65 -17.44 -3.19
N VAL A 199 3.33 -17.30 -3.19
CA VAL A 199 2.60 -16.59 -4.25
C VAL A 199 1.93 -15.37 -3.66
N LEU A 200 2.35 -14.20 -4.09
CA LEU A 200 1.71 -12.93 -3.75
C LEU A 200 0.51 -12.72 -4.68
N LYS A 201 -0.64 -12.43 -4.08
CA LYS A 201 -1.86 -12.09 -4.79
C LYS A 201 -2.47 -10.82 -4.21
N GLU A 202 -2.95 -9.98 -5.11
CA GLU A 202 -3.83 -8.88 -4.77
C GLU A 202 -5.23 -9.46 -4.49
N HIS A 203 -5.83 -9.01 -3.39
CA HIS A 203 -7.17 -9.36 -2.99
C HIS A 203 -7.98 -8.08 -2.79
N ILE A 204 -9.20 -8.11 -3.31
CA ILE A 204 -10.18 -7.05 -3.13
C ILE A 204 -11.30 -7.63 -2.28
N ASN A 205 -11.45 -7.11 -1.07
CA ASN A 205 -12.52 -7.52 -0.16
C ASN A 205 -13.87 -6.93 -0.60
N ARG A 206 -14.95 -7.46 -0.01
CA ARG A 206 -16.33 -7.07 -0.36
C ARG A 206 -16.62 -5.58 -0.14
N VAL A 207 -16.10 -4.99 0.93
CA VAL A 207 -16.33 -3.57 1.27
C VAL A 207 -15.71 -2.68 0.21
N ILE A 208 -14.51 -3.03 -0.26
CA ILE A 208 -13.83 -2.31 -1.35
C ILE A 208 -14.64 -2.40 -2.64
N ASN A 209 -15.21 -3.56 -2.98
CA ASN A 209 -16.06 -3.67 -4.17
C ASN A 209 -17.26 -2.72 -4.10
N LYS A 210 -17.93 -2.60 -2.95
CA LYS A 210 -19.01 -1.61 -2.77
C LYS A 210 -18.54 -0.18 -3.00
N ILE A 211 -17.35 0.16 -2.48
CA ILE A 211 -16.75 1.49 -2.70
C ILE A 211 -16.47 1.71 -4.19
N LEU A 212 -15.90 0.74 -4.88
CA LEU A 212 -15.61 0.84 -6.31
C LEU A 212 -16.90 0.96 -7.14
N GLU A 213 -17.94 0.20 -6.80
CA GLU A 213 -19.26 0.30 -7.44
C GLU A 213 -19.88 1.69 -7.26
N HIS A 214 -19.80 2.27 -6.05
CA HIS A 214 -20.30 3.62 -5.78
C HIS A 214 -19.48 4.70 -6.47
N LEU A 215 -18.15 4.57 -6.51
CA LEU A 215 -17.27 5.53 -7.18
C LEU A 215 -17.40 5.45 -8.72
N GLY A 216 -17.76 4.29 -9.27
CA GLY A 216 -17.87 4.08 -10.71
C GLY A 216 -16.58 4.40 -11.44
N ASP A 217 -16.67 5.17 -12.53
CA ASP A 217 -15.51 5.60 -13.33
C ASP A 217 -14.84 6.88 -12.80
N SER A 218 -15.14 7.28 -11.56
CA SER A 218 -14.55 8.47 -10.95
C SER A 218 -13.03 8.37 -10.89
N THR A 219 -12.38 9.47 -11.23
CA THR A 219 -10.93 9.60 -11.18
C THR A 219 -10.51 10.39 -9.97
N TYR A 220 -9.24 10.32 -9.59
CA TYR A 220 -8.71 11.06 -8.46
C TYR A 220 -9.03 12.56 -8.56
N GLU A 221 -8.90 13.12 -9.76
CA GLU A 221 -9.22 14.52 -10.04
C GLU A 221 -10.69 14.87 -9.82
N ASP A 222 -11.61 13.99 -10.22
CA ASP A 222 -13.06 14.21 -10.06
C ASP A 222 -13.44 14.25 -8.58
N LEU A 223 -12.73 13.49 -7.76
CA LEU A 223 -12.92 13.44 -6.31
C LEU A 223 -12.27 14.64 -5.59
N LEU A 224 -11.34 15.37 -6.22
CA LEU A 224 -10.76 16.56 -5.60
C LEU A 224 -11.81 17.68 -5.46
N GLY A 225 -12.30 17.88 -4.24
CA GLY A 225 -13.31 18.87 -3.88
C GLY A 225 -14.65 18.28 -3.47
N SER A 226 -14.80 16.95 -3.54
CA SER A 226 -15.96 16.23 -3.00
C SER A 226 -15.87 16.11 -1.47
N SER A 227 -16.94 15.57 -0.86
CA SER A 227 -16.92 15.14 0.55
C SER A 227 -16.26 13.76 0.74
N ILE A 228 -16.08 12.97 -0.32
CA ILE A 228 -15.53 11.61 -0.29
C ILE A 228 -14.36 11.54 -1.27
N VAL A 229 -13.14 11.53 -0.76
CA VAL A 229 -11.93 11.50 -1.58
C VAL A 229 -11.27 10.13 -1.46
N ALA A 230 -11.15 9.41 -2.57
CA ALA A 230 -10.40 8.17 -2.66
C ALA A 230 -9.04 8.42 -3.33
N TYR A 231 -8.04 7.61 -3.01
CA TYR A 231 -6.70 7.73 -3.60
C TYR A 231 -5.97 6.38 -3.70
N GLY A 232 -4.78 6.40 -4.30
CA GLY A 232 -3.94 5.22 -4.50
C GLY A 232 -4.49 4.31 -5.58
N SER A 233 -4.46 3.00 -5.35
CA SER A 233 -4.89 1.99 -6.32
C SER A 233 -6.41 1.92 -6.55
N LEU A 234 -7.21 2.60 -5.72
CA LEU A 234 -8.67 2.63 -5.86
C LEU A 234 -9.13 3.31 -7.15
N VAL A 235 -8.54 4.46 -7.44
CA VAL A 235 -9.00 5.37 -8.49
C VAL A 235 -7.86 5.72 -9.42
N PRO A 236 -8.10 5.79 -10.73
CA PRO A 236 -7.08 6.23 -11.66
C PRO A 236 -6.79 7.74 -11.46
N ALA A 237 -5.55 8.15 -11.64
CA ALA A 237 -5.10 9.53 -11.54
C ALA A 237 -4.22 9.90 -12.73
N LEU A 238 -4.18 11.19 -13.06
CA LEU A 238 -3.41 11.72 -14.19
C LEU A 238 -1.91 11.44 -14.01
N ASN A 239 -1.28 10.86 -15.02
CA ASN A 239 0.17 10.76 -15.11
C ASN A 239 0.75 12.04 -15.71
N ALA A 240 1.73 12.61 -15.03
CA ALA A 240 2.32 13.90 -15.39
C ALA A 240 3.04 13.90 -16.75
N VAL A 241 3.51 12.73 -17.22
CA VAL A 241 4.23 12.58 -18.49
C VAL A 241 3.26 12.33 -19.64
N THR A 242 2.45 11.28 -19.56
CA THR A 242 1.58 10.86 -20.67
C THR A 242 0.27 11.63 -20.77
N GLN A 243 -0.12 12.33 -19.70
CA GLN A 243 -1.47 12.89 -19.55
C GLN A 243 -2.59 11.83 -19.59
N MET A 244 -2.25 10.53 -19.50
CA MET A 244 -3.20 9.43 -19.35
C MET A 244 -3.44 9.12 -17.87
N LYS A 245 -4.58 8.52 -17.56
CA LYS A 245 -4.93 8.19 -16.17
C LYS A 245 -4.59 6.73 -15.84
N TYR A 246 -3.91 6.50 -14.72
CA TYR A 246 -3.50 5.17 -14.24
C TYR A 246 -3.78 4.99 -12.76
N LYS A 247 -3.94 3.73 -12.34
CA LYS A 247 -3.91 3.37 -10.92
C LYS A 247 -2.47 3.22 -10.48
N PHE A 248 -2.02 4.11 -9.59
CA PHE A 248 -0.66 4.07 -9.05
C PHE A 248 -0.59 3.08 -7.88
N LYS A 249 0.48 2.27 -7.87
CA LYS A 249 0.76 1.27 -6.82
C LYS A 249 2.02 1.60 -6.02
N GLU A 250 2.77 2.59 -6.49
CA GLU A 250 4.06 2.96 -5.93
C GLU A 250 3.88 3.80 -4.66
N TRP A 251 4.39 3.27 -3.55
CA TRP A 251 4.35 3.91 -2.23
C TRP A 251 4.59 5.44 -2.24
N PRO A 252 5.64 5.97 -2.90
CA PRO A 252 5.96 7.39 -2.85
C PRO A 252 4.90 8.24 -3.54
N THR A 253 4.33 7.72 -4.62
CA THR A 253 3.25 8.35 -5.37
C THR A 253 1.97 8.36 -4.55
N ILE A 254 1.67 7.25 -3.88
CA ILE A 254 0.49 7.11 -3.02
C ILE A 254 0.58 8.05 -1.80
N ASP A 255 1.74 8.21 -1.17
CA ASP A 255 1.93 9.17 -0.07
C ASP A 255 1.67 10.62 -0.54
N ASN A 256 2.08 10.97 -1.76
CA ASN A 256 1.77 12.28 -2.35
C ASN A 256 0.26 12.45 -2.64
N MET A 257 -0.39 11.43 -3.21
CA MET A 257 -1.84 11.44 -3.42
C MET A 257 -2.59 11.61 -2.09
N ALA A 258 -2.14 10.93 -1.02
CA ALA A 258 -2.76 11.02 0.30
C ALA A 258 -2.71 12.45 0.88
N ARG A 259 -1.56 13.12 0.75
CA ARG A 259 -1.39 14.52 1.19
C ARG A 259 -2.31 15.46 0.42
N MET A 260 -2.38 15.31 -0.89
CA MET A 260 -3.21 16.14 -1.77
C MET A 260 -4.72 15.91 -1.50
N ALA A 261 -5.12 14.66 -1.21
CA ALA A 261 -6.47 14.31 -0.82
C ALA A 261 -6.87 14.93 0.52
N ALA A 262 -5.97 14.90 1.51
CA ALA A 262 -6.17 15.57 2.80
C ALA A 262 -6.33 17.09 2.67
N LEU A 263 -5.54 17.74 1.80
CA LEU A 263 -5.66 19.18 1.52
C LEU A 263 -6.99 19.53 0.83
N SER A 264 -7.42 18.69 -0.12
CA SER A 264 -8.70 18.82 -0.82
C SER A 264 -9.90 18.82 0.15
N LEU A 265 -9.89 17.92 1.13
CA LEU A 265 -10.92 17.86 2.17
C LEU A 265 -10.92 19.09 3.10
N SER A 266 -9.84 19.88 3.11
CA SER A 266 -9.73 21.08 3.93
C SER A 266 -10.17 22.39 3.24
N SER A 267 -10.92 22.29 2.13
CA SER A 267 -11.32 23.41 1.27
C SER A 267 -10.16 24.10 0.53
N HIS A 268 -8.94 23.57 0.61
CA HIS A 268 -7.84 23.97 -0.26
C HIS A 268 -7.90 23.13 -1.53
N ARG A 269 -7.96 23.75 -2.71
CA ARG A 269 -7.83 23.04 -3.97
C ARG A 269 -6.38 23.07 -4.41
N PRO A 270 -5.60 21.99 -4.19
CA PRO A 270 -4.23 22.00 -4.64
C PRO A 270 -4.19 21.95 -6.17
N ILE A 271 -3.21 22.63 -6.77
CA ILE A 271 -2.99 22.57 -8.21
C ILE A 271 -2.34 21.21 -8.53
N LEU A 272 -3.10 20.32 -9.15
CA LEU A 272 -2.61 19.00 -9.57
C LEU A 272 -2.02 19.09 -10.98
N ARG A 273 -0.78 18.64 -11.15
CA ARG A 273 -0.10 18.52 -12.46
C ARG A 273 0.05 17.06 -12.92
N GLY A 274 -0.67 16.16 -12.27
CA GLY A 274 -0.50 14.71 -12.36
C GLY A 274 0.59 14.18 -11.43
N PHE A 275 0.76 12.87 -11.48
CA PHE A 275 1.70 12.09 -10.67
C PHE A 275 2.73 11.42 -11.55
N LEU A 276 3.91 11.20 -10.99
CA LEU A 276 4.96 10.39 -11.62
C LEU A 276 4.96 9.02 -10.97
N LYS A 277 5.07 7.98 -11.81
CA LYS A 277 5.49 6.66 -11.37
C LYS A 277 6.94 6.76 -10.94
N TYR A 278 7.21 6.57 -9.66
CA TYR A 278 8.56 6.54 -9.11
C TYR A 278 8.63 5.48 -8.04
N TYR A 279 9.59 4.58 -8.19
CA TYR A 279 9.76 3.49 -7.28
C TYR A 279 11.22 3.09 -7.19
N TRP A 280 11.64 2.72 -6.00
CA TRP A 280 12.98 2.22 -5.74
C TRP A 280 12.89 0.93 -4.94
N TRP A 281 13.81 0.02 -5.21
CA TRP A 281 13.91 -1.22 -4.46
C TRP A 281 15.36 -1.63 -4.30
N ARG A 282 15.56 -2.53 -3.33
CA ARG A 282 16.86 -3.09 -3.01
C ARG A 282 16.81 -4.60 -3.21
N LEU A 283 17.69 -5.16 -4.02
CA LEU A 283 17.89 -6.62 -4.10
C LEU A 283 19.31 -6.93 -3.67
N ARG A 284 19.47 -7.48 -2.47
CA ARG A 284 20.78 -7.69 -1.81
C ARG A 284 21.55 -6.37 -1.70
N ASN A 285 22.57 -6.17 -2.53
CA ASN A 285 23.42 -4.98 -2.58
C ASN A 285 23.10 -4.07 -3.78
N LEU A 286 22.17 -4.46 -4.64
CA LEU A 286 21.73 -3.67 -5.78
C LEU A 286 20.59 -2.74 -5.36
N PHE A 287 20.71 -1.47 -5.72
CA PHE A 287 19.64 -0.48 -5.62
C PHE A 287 19.19 -0.13 -7.03
N ILE A 288 17.89 -0.23 -7.29
CA ILE A 288 17.30 0.14 -8.57
C ILE A 288 16.30 1.25 -8.31
N TYR A 289 16.38 2.28 -9.15
CA TYR A 289 15.49 3.43 -9.13
C TYR A 289 14.85 3.53 -10.50
N THR A 290 13.52 3.65 -10.52
CA THR A 290 12.74 3.80 -11.75
C THR A 290 11.87 5.03 -11.62
N MET A 291 11.79 5.83 -12.68
CA MET A 291 10.99 7.04 -12.71
C MET A 291 10.41 7.24 -14.11
N GLY A 292 9.13 7.61 -14.18
CA GLY A 292 8.44 7.84 -15.44
C GLY A 292 7.91 6.54 -16.03
N LEU A 293 8.11 6.39 -17.34
CA LEU A 293 7.62 5.26 -18.12
C LEU A 293 8.81 4.46 -18.66
N THR A 294 8.55 3.19 -18.95
CA THR A 294 9.43 2.41 -19.82
C THR A 294 9.18 2.77 -21.29
N GLU A 295 10.11 2.39 -22.17
CA GLU A 295 9.94 2.51 -23.62
C GLU A 295 8.69 1.77 -24.14
N ALA A 296 8.28 0.70 -23.47
CA ALA A 296 7.07 -0.04 -23.82
C ALA A 296 5.77 0.69 -23.43
N GLU A 297 5.84 1.60 -22.44
CA GLU A 297 4.69 2.41 -21.98
C GLU A 297 4.65 3.82 -22.62
N ALA A 298 5.73 4.25 -23.29
CA ALA A 298 5.87 5.56 -23.93
C ALA A 298 5.35 5.57 -25.38
#